data_AF-A0A8X6LRL9-F1
#
_entry.id   AF-A0A8X6LRL9-F1
#
_cell.length_a   1.000
_cell.length_b   1.000
_cell.length_c   1.000
_cell.angle_alpha   90.00
_cell.angle_beta   90.00
_cell.angle_gamma   90.00
#
_symmetry.space_group_name_H-M   'P 1'
#
loop_
_entity.id
_entity.type
_entity.pdbx_description
1 polymer ?
#
loop_
_entity_poly.entity_id
_entity_poly.type
_entity_poly.pdbx_seq_one_letter_code
_entity_poly.pdbx_strand_id
1 'polypeptide(L)'
;MSQIEALPVTSKELRQETGKEIELGPLLKALREGKDLQGREAQYTIEDGCIMYGQRVCIPRKFQKNFLEELHAGHLEIVKMKAIARSFVYWKNIDKDIEEEAKNCVDCARYKADPTKAKFITGNIPVCPGNVFM
;
A
#
# COMPACT_ATOMS: atom_id res chain seq x y z
N MET A 1 -18.48 4.92 -2.78
CA MET A 1 -17.07 5.09 -3.14
C MET A 1 -16.36 3.80 -2.77
N SER A 2 -16.03 2.97 -3.75
CA SER A 2 -15.31 1.71 -3.50
C SER A 2 -13.84 2.04 -3.21
N GLN A 3 -13.19 1.29 -2.32
CA GLN A 3 -11.78 1.51 -1.99
C GLN A 3 -10.86 1.38 -3.20
N ILE A 4 -11.32 0.68 -4.25
CA ILE A 4 -10.60 0.47 -5.50
C ILE A 4 -10.38 1.78 -6.27
N GLU A 5 -11.31 2.74 -6.19
CA GLU A 5 -11.20 4.06 -6.85
C GLU A 5 -10.25 5.02 -6.12
N ALA A 6 -9.92 4.73 -4.86
CA ALA A 6 -9.05 5.57 -4.04
C ALA A 6 -7.55 5.28 -4.25
N LEU A 7 -7.21 4.33 -5.13
CA LEU A 7 -5.84 3.96 -5.44
C LEU A 7 -5.37 4.63 -6.75
N PRO A 8 -4.09 4.99 -6.83
CA PRO A 8 -3.47 5.51 -8.07
C PRO A 8 -3.43 4.47 -9.20
N VAL A 9 -3.66 3.20 -8.87
CA VAL A 9 -3.64 2.09 -9.83
C VAL A 9 -5.05 1.86 -10.34
N THR A 10 -5.20 1.79 -11.66
CA THR A 10 -6.51 1.56 -12.28
C THR A 10 -6.97 0.13 -11.98
N SER A 11 -8.22 -0.05 -11.55
CA SER A 11 -8.85 -1.35 -11.27
C SER A 11 -8.65 -2.40 -12.37
N LYS A 12 -8.61 -1.96 -13.63
CA LYS A 12 -8.33 -2.79 -14.81
C LYS A 12 -6.95 -3.45 -14.76
N GLU A 13 -5.94 -2.73 -14.31
CA GLU A 13 -4.56 -3.20 -14.27
C GLU A 13 -4.35 -4.18 -13.11
N LEU A 14 -4.94 -3.88 -11.94
CA LEU A 14 -4.96 -4.79 -10.79
C LEU A 14 -5.55 -6.15 -11.17
N ARG A 15 -6.69 -6.16 -11.88
CA ARG A 15 -7.35 -7.37 -12.34
C ARG A 15 -6.48 -8.22 -13.28
N GLN A 16 -5.73 -7.58 -14.18
CA GLN A 16 -4.89 -8.29 -15.14
C GLN A 16 -3.64 -8.91 -14.50
N GLU A 17 -3.03 -8.22 -13.54
CA GLU A 17 -1.79 -8.67 -12.92
C GLU A 17 -2.04 -9.67 -11.80
N THR A 18 -3.16 -9.58 -11.08
CA THR A 18 -3.52 -10.53 -10.03
C THR A 18 -3.59 -11.98 -10.53
N GLY A 19 -4.05 -12.19 -11.77
CA GLY A 19 -4.11 -13.51 -12.38
C GLY A 19 -2.75 -14.11 -12.78
N LYS A 20 -1.69 -13.30 -12.82
CA LYS A 20 -0.34 -13.73 -13.20
C LYS A 20 0.51 -14.15 -12.00
N GLU A 21 0.10 -13.80 -10.79
CA GLU A 21 0.87 -14.12 -9.59
C GLU A 21 0.67 -15.58 -9.15
N ILE A 22 1.76 -16.21 -8.75
CA ILE A 22 1.80 -17.61 -8.30
C ILE A 22 0.91 -17.84 -7.08
N GLU A 23 0.89 -16.89 -6.13
CA GLU A 23 0.12 -17.01 -4.89
C GLU A 23 -1.33 -16.52 -5.05
N LEU A 24 -1.56 -15.44 -5.82
CA LEU A 24 -2.91 -14.86 -5.98
C LEU A 24 -3.73 -15.54 -7.09
N GLY A 25 -3.10 -16.16 -8.10
CA GLY A 25 -3.79 -16.82 -9.20
C GLY A 25 -4.68 -18.00 -8.76
N PRO A 26 -4.16 -18.97 -7.99
CA PRO A 26 -4.97 -20.07 -7.45
C PRO A 26 -6.10 -19.58 -6.54
N LEU A 27 -5.82 -18.56 -5.72
CA LEU A 27 -6.78 -17.94 -4.82
C LEU A 27 -7.91 -17.25 -5.61
N LEU A 28 -7.58 -16.50 -6.66
CA LEU A 28 -8.56 -15.88 -7.56
C LEU A 28 -9.48 -16.93 -8.20
N LYS A 29 -8.91 -18.06 -8.63
CA LYS A 29 -9.68 -19.16 -9.20
C LYS A 29 -10.61 -19.79 -8.17
N ALA A 30 -10.12 -20.06 -6.96
CA ALA A 30 -10.92 -20.62 -5.87
C ALA A 30 -12.09 -19.70 -5.48
N LEU A 31 -11.85 -18.40 -5.38
CA LEU A 31 -12.87 -17.38 -5.09
C LEU A 31 -13.94 -17.32 -6.20
N ARG A 32 -13.53 -17.39 -7.48
CA ARG A 32 -14.47 -17.43 -8.61
C ARG A 32 -15.30 -18.70 -8.68
N GLU A 33 -14.73 -19.83 -8.26
CA GLU A 33 -15.41 -21.13 -8.19
C GLU A 33 -16.31 -21.25 -6.96
N GLY A 34 -16.33 -20.24 -6.07
CA GLY A 34 -17.15 -20.24 -4.85
C GLY A 34 -16.69 -21.28 -3.83
N LYS A 35 -15.40 -21.62 -3.81
CA LYS A 35 -14.84 -22.51 -2.80
C LYS A 35 -14.87 -21.84 -1.43
N ASP A 36 -15.30 -22.60 -0.42
CA ASP A 36 -15.25 -22.18 0.97
C ASP A 36 -13.79 -22.16 1.44
N LEU A 37 -13.25 -20.97 1.67
CA LEU A 37 -11.89 -20.76 2.16
C LEU A 37 -11.91 -20.76 3.69
N GLN A 38 -11.01 -21.52 4.31
CA GLN A 38 -10.96 -21.64 5.78
C GLN A 38 -9.74 -20.92 6.38
N GLY A 39 -9.81 -20.62 7.68
CA GLY A 39 -8.71 -20.01 8.43
C GLY A 39 -8.41 -18.58 7.96
N ARG A 40 -7.13 -18.30 7.68
CA ARG A 40 -6.72 -16.95 7.22
C ARG A 40 -7.24 -16.64 5.82
N GLU A 41 -7.50 -17.66 5.00
CA GLU A 41 -7.96 -17.45 3.62
C GLU A 41 -9.43 -17.07 3.54
N ALA A 42 -10.21 -17.32 4.60
CA ALA A 42 -11.63 -16.93 4.70
C ALA A 42 -11.86 -15.41 4.60
N GLN A 43 -10.81 -14.62 4.83
CA GLN A 43 -10.87 -13.16 4.72
C GLN A 43 -10.71 -12.66 3.29
N TYR A 44 -10.30 -13.52 2.35
CA TYR A 44 -10.19 -13.12 0.96
C TYR A 44 -11.55 -13.11 0.29
N THR A 45 -11.82 -12.05 -0.45
CA THR A 45 -13.02 -11.90 -1.27
C THR A 45 -12.62 -11.37 -2.65
N ILE A 46 -13.57 -11.39 -3.59
CA ILE A 46 -13.36 -10.84 -4.94
C ILE A 46 -14.37 -9.72 -5.18
N GLU A 47 -13.87 -8.55 -5.57
CA GLU A 47 -14.67 -7.37 -5.90
C GLU A 47 -14.16 -6.80 -7.22
N ASP A 48 -15.05 -6.62 -8.21
CA ASP A 48 -14.71 -6.15 -9.57
C ASP A 48 -13.54 -6.90 -10.26
N GLY A 49 -13.35 -8.17 -9.88
CA GLY A 49 -12.26 -9.00 -10.38
C GLY A 49 -10.90 -8.76 -9.72
N CYS A 50 -10.84 -7.92 -8.68
CA CYS A 50 -9.70 -7.73 -7.79
C CYS A 50 -9.85 -8.57 -6.53
N ILE A 51 -8.74 -9.06 -5.98
CA ILE A 51 -8.77 -9.76 -4.69
C ILE A 51 -8.76 -8.70 -3.58
N MET A 52 -9.63 -8.89 -2.62
CA MET A 52 -9.71 -8.11 -1.40
C MET A 52 -9.31 -8.98 -0.21
N TYR A 53 -8.73 -8.38 0.82
CA TYR A 53 -8.49 -9.01 2.12
C TYR A 53 -9.26 -8.22 3.19
N GLY A 54 -10.42 -8.72 3.59
CA GLY A 54 -11.40 -7.95 4.34
C GLY A 54 -11.87 -6.73 3.55
N GLN A 55 -11.54 -5.54 4.05
CA GLN A 55 -11.81 -4.24 3.40
C GLN A 55 -10.49 -3.60 2.94
N ARG A 56 -9.64 -4.35 2.25
CA ARG A 56 -8.35 -3.86 1.75
C ARG A 56 -8.08 -4.48 0.39
N VAL A 57 -7.55 -3.70 -0.52
CA VAL A 57 -7.20 -4.18 -1.86
C VAL A 57 -5.89 -4.95 -1.81
N CYS A 58 -5.88 -6.19 -2.31
CA CYS A 58 -4.63 -6.94 -2.46
C CYS A 58 -3.82 -6.36 -3.63
N ILE A 59 -2.59 -5.91 -3.36
CA ILE A 59 -1.74 -5.28 -4.38
C ILE A 59 -0.73 -6.29 -4.93
N PRO A 60 -0.77 -6.58 -6.25
CA PRO A 60 0.25 -7.38 -6.91
C PRO A 60 1.65 -6.76 -6.78
N ARG A 61 2.69 -7.59 -6.70
CA ARG A 61 4.12 -7.23 -6.60
C ARG A 61 4.56 -6.17 -7.59
N LYS A 62 4.02 -6.21 -8.82
CA LYS A 62 4.30 -5.22 -9.87
C LYS A 62 3.96 -3.78 -9.44
N PHE A 63 2.90 -3.61 -8.66
CA PHE A 63 2.41 -2.30 -8.22
C PHE A 63 2.86 -1.91 -6.82
N GLN A 64 3.39 -2.86 -6.03
CA GLN A 64 3.86 -2.59 -4.66
C GLN A 64 4.91 -1.49 -4.65
N LYS A 65 5.87 -1.50 -5.58
CA LYS A 65 6.90 -0.45 -5.69
C LYS A 65 6.31 0.93 -5.95
N ASN A 66 5.42 1.06 -6.94
CA ASN A 66 4.78 2.35 -7.24
C ASN A 66 3.97 2.86 -6.04
N PHE A 67 3.23 1.97 -5.37
CA PHE A 67 2.48 2.34 -4.17
C PHE A 67 3.40 2.81 -3.03
N LEU A 68 4.54 2.15 -2.82
CA LEU A 68 5.53 2.55 -1.82
C LEU A 68 6.15 3.92 -2.15
N GLU A 69 6.50 4.17 -3.41
CA GLU A 69 7.01 5.46 -3.88
C GLU A 69 6.00 6.59 -3.63
N GLU A 70 4.73 6.38 -3.95
CA GLU A 70 3.67 7.36 -3.69
C GLU A 70 3.41 7.58 -2.20
N LEU A 71 3.35 6.50 -1.42
CA LEU A 71 3.21 6.58 0.03
C LEU A 71 4.38 7.34 0.67
N HIS A 72 5.57 7.22 0.07
CA HIS A 72 6.79 7.88 0.50
C HIS A 72 6.93 9.33 0.01
N ALA A 73 6.23 9.73 -1.06
CA ALA A 73 6.34 11.06 -1.65
C ALA A 73 6.05 12.20 -0.65
N GLY A 74 5.21 11.95 0.36
CA GLY A 74 4.96 12.89 1.45
C GLY A 74 6.02 12.96 2.55
N HIS A 75 7.09 12.16 2.46
CA HIS A 75 8.14 11.97 3.50
C HIS A 75 7.57 11.82 4.92
N LEU A 76 6.44 11.10 5.01
CA LEU A 76 5.74 10.88 6.27
C LEU A 76 6.56 9.97 7.20
N GLU A 77 6.27 10.06 8.50
CA GLU A 77 6.82 9.12 9.46
C GLU A 77 6.37 7.69 9.13
N ILE A 78 7.27 6.71 9.33
CA ILE A 78 7.02 5.28 9.05
C ILE A 78 5.72 4.79 9.69
N VAL A 79 5.41 5.27 10.90
CA VAL A 79 4.18 4.91 11.61
C VAL A 79 2.93 5.38 10.84
N LYS A 80 2.96 6.58 10.26
CA LYS A 80 1.88 7.14 9.45
C LYS A 80 1.77 6.41 8.11
N MET A 81 2.90 6.15 7.44
CA MET A 81 2.94 5.36 6.21
C MET A 81 2.28 3.98 6.41
N LYS A 82 2.64 3.26 7.48
CA LYS A 82 2.02 1.98 7.85
C LYS A 82 0.53 2.10 8.12
N ALA A 83 0.10 3.14 8.84
CA ALA A 83 -1.32 3.35 9.15
C ALA A 83 -2.16 3.55 7.87
N ILE A 84 -1.68 4.37 6.94
CA ILE A 84 -2.33 4.60 5.64
C ILE A 84 -2.37 3.30 4.85
N ALA A 85 -1.22 2.65 4.68
CA ALA A 85 -1.12 1.42 3.90
C ALA A 85 -2.07 0.33 4.43
N ARG A 86 -2.06 0.09 5.76
CA ARG A 86 -2.96 -0.89 6.40
C ARG A 86 -4.44 -0.52 6.34
N SER A 87 -4.80 0.72 5.98
CA SER A 87 -6.20 1.13 5.88
C SER A 87 -6.79 0.83 4.50
N PHE A 88 -5.98 0.82 3.45
CA PHE A 88 -6.46 0.71 2.07
C PHE A 88 -5.99 -0.55 1.35
N VAL A 89 -4.79 -1.05 1.66
CA VAL A 89 -4.12 -2.08 0.87
C VAL A 89 -3.58 -3.21 1.72
N TYR A 90 -3.32 -4.34 1.07
CA TYR A 90 -2.73 -5.50 1.70
C TYR A 90 -1.78 -6.22 0.75
N TRP A 91 -0.64 -6.63 1.27
CA TRP A 91 0.17 -7.72 0.74
C TRP A 91 1.04 -8.27 1.87
N LYS A 92 1.65 -9.44 1.62
CA LYS A 92 2.52 -10.09 2.58
C LYS A 92 3.76 -9.24 2.83
N ASN A 93 4.03 -8.93 4.10
CA ASN A 93 5.17 -8.12 4.56
C ASN A 93 5.13 -6.62 4.21
N ILE A 94 3.94 -6.04 3.96
CA ILE A 94 3.77 -4.60 3.71
C ILE A 94 4.54 -3.67 4.66
N ASP A 95 4.53 -3.98 5.96
CA ASP A 95 5.23 -3.16 6.96
C ASP A 95 6.75 -3.17 6.78
N LYS A 96 7.31 -4.31 6.36
CA LYS A 96 8.74 -4.48 6.13
C LYS A 96 9.15 -3.71 4.88
N ASP A 97 8.37 -3.79 3.81
CA ASP A 97 8.66 -3.08 2.57
C ASP A 97 8.61 -1.56 2.77
N ILE A 98 7.66 -1.07 3.59
CA ILE A 98 7.60 0.34 4.00
C ILE A 98 8.83 0.78 4.80
N GLU A 99 9.32 -0.07 5.72
CA GLU A 99 10.53 0.21 6.49
C GLU A 99 11.77 0.27 5.60
N GLU A 100 11.89 -0.65 4.64
CA GLU A 100 13.00 -0.68 3.68
C GLU A 100 12.98 0.56 2.78
N GLU A 101 11.82 0.96 2.25
CA GLU A 101 11.67 2.18 1.45
C GLU A 101 12.12 3.43 2.24
N ALA A 102 11.59 3.60 3.45
CA ALA A 102 11.94 4.73 4.30
C ALA A 102 13.41 4.73 4.76
N LYS A 103 14.05 3.56 4.83
CA LYS A 103 15.48 3.42 5.16
C LYS A 103 16.39 3.78 3.98
N ASN A 104 15.96 3.47 2.75
CA ASN A 104 16.70 3.78 1.54
C ASN A 104 16.60 5.27 1.16
N CYS A 105 15.64 6.01 1.73
CA CYS A 105 15.54 7.45 1.54
C CYS A 105 16.59 8.24 2.36
N VAL A 106 17.42 8.99 1.65
CA VAL A 106 18.48 9.84 2.23
C VAL A 106 17.91 10.91 3.16
N ASP A 107 16.79 11.54 2.79
CA ASP A 107 16.20 12.63 3.58
C ASP A 107 15.54 12.10 4.86
N CYS A 108 14.83 10.97 4.78
CA CYS A 108 14.29 10.31 5.97
C CYS A 108 15.40 9.77 6.90
N ALA A 109 16.51 9.26 6.35
CA ALA A 109 17.67 8.83 7.13
C ALA A 109 18.34 10.01 7.86
N ARG A 110 18.46 11.16 7.20
CA ARG A 110 19.00 12.40 7.81
C ARG A 110 18.14 12.89 8.97
N TYR A 111 16.81 12.88 8.82
CA TYR A 111 15.89 13.35 9.85
C TYR A 111 15.92 12.47 11.11
N LYS A 112 16.13 11.15 10.96
CA LYS A 112 16.30 10.23 12.10
C LYS A 112 17.61 10.44 12.86
N ALA A 113 18.67 10.88 12.20
CA ALA A 113 20.00 11.03 12.80
C ALA A 113 20.16 12.30 13.65
N ASP A 114 19.29 13.31 13.48
CA ASP A 114 19.35 14.59 14.22
C ASP A 114 18.01 14.90 14.90
N PRO A 115 17.72 14.29 16.07
CA PRO A 115 16.49 14.56 16.82
C PRO A 115 16.40 16.01 17.34
N THR A 116 17.51 16.75 17.36
CA THR A 116 17.60 18.15 17.83
C THR A 116 17.07 19.19 16.85
N LYS A 117 16.83 18.83 15.58
CA LYS A 117 16.22 19.72 14.58
C LYS A 117 14.69 19.62 14.51
N ALA A 118 14.07 18.78 15.33
CA ALA A 118 12.62 18.71 15.47
C ALA A 118 12.06 19.91 16.26
N LYS A 119 12.26 21.12 15.76
CA LYS A 119 11.42 22.26 16.14
C LYS A 119 10.06 22.05 15.48
N PHE A 120 9.11 21.58 16.28
CA PHE A 120 7.70 21.67 15.96
C PHE A 120 7.34 23.14 15.74
N ILE A 121 7.05 23.51 14.49
CA ILE A 121 6.28 24.72 14.20
C ILE A 121 4.82 24.31 14.06
N THR A 122 4.07 24.65 15.10
CA THR A 122 2.61 24.72 15.14
C THR A 122 2.09 25.36 13.85
N GLY A 123 1.25 24.62 13.10
CA GLY A 123 0.29 25.23 12.16
C GLY A 123 0.68 25.40 10.69
N ASN A 124 1.78 24.83 10.18
CA ASN A 124 1.99 24.70 8.73
C ASN A 124 2.86 23.49 8.40
N ILE A 125 2.32 22.58 7.59
CA ILE A 125 3.04 21.43 7.03
C ILE A 125 4.21 21.97 6.20
N PRO A 126 5.47 21.56 6.44
CA PRO A 126 6.55 21.88 5.53
C PRO A 126 6.36 21.01 4.28
N VAL A 127 5.64 21.55 3.30
CA VAL A 127 5.67 21.07 1.92
C VAL A 127 7.03 21.46 1.34
N CYS A 128 7.85 20.46 1.03
CA CYS A 128 9.00 20.67 0.15
C CYS A 128 8.45 21.11 -1.22
N PRO A 129 9.03 22.16 -1.85
CA PRO A 129 8.53 22.69 -3.10
C PRO A 129 8.84 21.70 -4.22
N GLY A 130 7.88 20.83 -4.55
CA GLY A 130 8.17 19.84 -5.57
C GLY A 130 7.09 18.82 -5.94
N ASN A 131 5.88 18.85 -5.39
CA ASN A 131 4.74 18.24 -6.09
C ASN A 131 3.39 18.65 -5.47
N VAL A 132 2.56 19.25 -6.32
CA VAL A 132 1.12 19.42 -6.14
C VAL A 132 0.50 18.13 -6.65
N PHE A 133 -0.02 17.28 -5.77
CA PHE A 133 -1.07 16.35 -6.18
C PHE A 133 -2.38 17.14 -6.10
N MET A 134 -2.91 17.41 -7.30
CA MET A 134 -4.23 17.96 -7.58
C MET A 134 -5.20 16.80 -7.76
#